data_AF-A0A6A5UC15-F1
#
_entry.id   AF-A0A6A5UC15-F1
#
_cell.length_a   1.000
_cell.length_b   1.000
_cell.length_c   1.000
_cell.angle_alpha   90.00
_cell.angle_beta   90.00
_cell.angle_gamma   90.00
#
_symmetry.space_group_name_H-M   'P 1'
#
loop_
_entity.id
_entity.type
_entity.pdbx_description
1 polymer ?
#
loop_
_entity_poly.entity_id
_entity_poly.type
_entity_poly.pdbx_seq_one_letter_code
_entity_poly.pdbx_strand_id
1 'polypeptide(L)'
;MKQKTFRLHADAAGHLFCLKEDAHDDSLFKPRIPGQNAALSQVKNWLDFCASHHSLCQNRESQVTGLKLLDCETYDVVPAPTNANYVALSYVWGTTVSDSEAPAMEYDGAHTLDPRITKTIRDAATAAKGLGYKYLWVDKLCIDQGNAEEKHHQISKMDSIYGSADMTIIAACGQECYYGLPGVNGTPRTPRRNVKAGQINVFSSTRHPHDHIRSSKWVSRGWTLQEACLSTRRLVFTDTQLYFECNTMHCSETI
;
A
#
# COMPACT_ATOMS: atom_id res chain seq x y z
N MET A 1 -19.30 14.02 33.11
CA MET A 1 -17.94 13.91 33.68
C MET A 1 -16.97 14.18 32.52
N LYS A 2 -16.15 15.24 32.57
CA LYS A 2 -15.35 15.69 31.39
C LYS A 2 -14.31 14.62 31.01
N GLN A 3 -14.40 14.04 29.81
CA GLN A 3 -13.30 13.30 29.19
C GLN A 3 -12.08 14.23 29.15
N LYS A 4 -11.04 13.93 29.93
CA LYS A 4 -9.76 14.65 29.84
C LYS A 4 -8.85 13.88 28.89
N THR A 5 -8.86 14.30 27.63
CA THR A 5 -7.86 13.87 26.65
C THR A 5 -6.57 14.64 26.95
N PHE A 6 -5.58 13.98 27.57
CA PHE A 6 -4.26 14.56 27.77
C PHE A 6 -3.41 14.29 26.53
N ARG A 7 -3.11 15.34 25.77
CA ARG A 7 -2.21 15.28 24.62
C ARG A 7 -0.77 15.45 25.12
N LEU A 8 -0.09 14.35 25.42
CA LEU A 8 1.36 14.36 25.66
C LEU A 8 2.06 14.16 24.31
N HIS A 9 2.81 15.17 23.87
CA HIS A 9 3.70 15.06 22.71
C HIS A 9 4.87 14.16 23.10
N ALA A 10 4.94 12.97 22.50
CA ALA A 10 6.12 12.11 22.56
C ALA A 10 6.74 12.10 21.15
N ASP A 11 7.78 12.93 20.96
CA ASP A 11 8.38 13.27 19.66
C ASP A 11 8.90 12.06 18.83
N ALA A 12 8.85 10.84 19.35
CA ALA A 12 9.22 9.62 18.63
C ALA A 12 8.09 8.59 18.43
N ALA A 13 6.96 8.72 19.11
CA ALA A 13 5.95 7.66 19.21
C ALA A 13 4.54 8.06 18.73
N GLY A 14 4.27 9.35 18.46
CA GLY A 14 2.93 9.86 18.17
C GLY A 14 2.28 10.47 19.41
N HIS A 15 0.95 10.51 19.44
CA HIS A 15 0.16 11.03 20.55
C HIS A 15 -0.28 9.91 21.48
N LEU A 16 -0.18 10.11 22.80
CA LEU A 16 -0.78 9.20 23.77
C LEU A 16 -2.24 9.60 24.03
N PHE A 17 -3.13 8.61 23.99
CA PHE A 17 -4.54 8.74 24.33
C PHE A 17 -4.85 7.87 25.54
N CYS A 18 -5.60 8.41 26.50
CA CYS A 18 -6.04 7.70 27.70
C CYS A 18 -7.56 7.59 27.71
N LEU A 19 -8.08 6.37 27.80
CA LEU A 19 -9.51 6.11 27.95
C LEU A 19 -9.77 5.38 29.26
N LYS A 20 -10.81 5.82 29.98
CA LYS A 20 -11.30 5.15 31.20
C LYS A 20 -12.42 4.18 30.83
N GLU A 21 -12.32 2.93 31.25
CA GLU A 21 -13.27 1.85 30.90
C GLU A 21 -14.73 2.16 31.33
N ASP A 22 -14.93 2.94 32.39
CA ASP A 22 -16.27 3.26 32.94
C ASP A 22 -16.99 4.44 32.25
N ALA A 23 -16.45 4.97 31.14
CA ALA A 23 -17.14 6.00 30.38
C ALA A 23 -18.25 5.34 29.53
N HIS A 24 -19.40 5.10 30.16
CA HIS A 24 -20.70 4.79 29.53
C HIS A 24 -21.24 5.98 28.70
N ASP A 25 -20.36 6.68 27.99
CA ASP A 25 -20.74 7.72 27.06
C ASP A 25 -20.81 7.07 25.67
N ASP A 26 -21.94 7.22 24.99
CA ASP A 26 -22.10 6.97 23.54
C ASP A 26 -21.27 7.98 22.74
N SER A 27 -20.01 8.16 23.13
CA SER A 27 -19.13 9.19 22.61
C SER A 27 -18.79 8.85 21.16
N LEU A 28 -18.97 9.85 20.30
CA LEU A 28 -18.75 9.86 18.85
C LEU A 28 -17.37 9.34 18.39
N PHE A 29 -16.42 9.08 19.29
CA PHE A 29 -15.06 8.67 18.97
C PHE A 29 -14.63 7.47 19.82
N LYS A 30 -14.71 6.27 19.24
CA LYS A 30 -14.02 5.07 19.75
C LYS A 30 -12.72 4.90 18.97
N PRO A 31 -11.54 4.82 19.61
CA PRO A 31 -10.30 4.61 18.88
C PRO A 31 -10.34 3.25 18.19
N ARG A 32 -10.10 3.25 16.89
CA ARG A 32 -9.90 2.02 16.14
C ARG A 32 -8.47 1.55 16.36
N ILE A 33 -8.32 0.37 16.93
CA ILE A 33 -7.04 -0.33 17.03
C ILE A 33 -6.94 -1.22 15.80
N PRO A 34 -6.04 -0.94 14.83
CA PRO A 34 -5.85 -1.83 13.70
C PRO A 34 -5.47 -3.22 14.19
N GLY A 35 -6.08 -4.24 13.60
CA GLY A 35 -5.69 -5.62 13.83
C GLY A 35 -4.35 -5.95 13.17
N GLN A 36 -3.96 -7.22 13.28
CA GLN A 36 -2.80 -7.76 12.57
C GLN A 36 -3.01 -7.80 11.06
N ASN A 37 -4.26 -7.91 10.61
CA ASN A 37 -4.62 -7.93 9.20
C ASN A 37 -4.89 -6.51 8.68
N ALA A 38 -4.49 -6.28 7.42
CA ALA A 38 -4.80 -5.08 6.69
C ALA A 38 -6.32 -4.95 6.48
N ALA A 39 -6.92 -3.84 6.93
CA ALA A 39 -8.35 -3.59 6.79
C ALA A 39 -8.74 -3.20 5.34
N LEU A 40 -8.58 -4.11 4.37
CA LEU A 40 -8.87 -3.85 2.96
C LEU A 40 -10.34 -3.48 2.69
N SER A 41 -11.29 -3.95 3.51
CA SER A 41 -12.69 -3.53 3.43
C SER A 41 -12.89 -2.03 3.72
N GLN A 42 -12.10 -1.48 4.65
CA GLN A 42 -12.12 -0.05 4.93
C GLN A 42 -11.50 0.75 3.78
N VAL A 43 -10.42 0.24 3.19
CA VAL A 43 -9.82 0.85 2.00
C VAL A 43 -10.80 0.86 0.83
N LYS A 44 -11.56 -0.23 0.63
CA LYS A 44 -12.62 -0.28 -0.39
C LYS A 44 -13.66 0.82 -0.18
N ASN A 45 -14.11 1.05 1.06
CA ASN A 45 -15.04 2.13 1.37
C ASN A 45 -14.46 3.51 1.02
N TRP A 46 -13.18 3.75 1.29
CA TRP A 46 -12.52 5.01 0.92
C TRP A 46 -12.39 5.18 -0.59
N LEU A 47 -12.08 4.10 -1.31
CA LEU A 47 -12.04 4.07 -2.77
C LEU A 47 -13.41 4.40 -3.37
N ASP A 48 -14.45 3.72 -2.90
CA ASP A 48 -15.83 3.90 -3.37
C ASP A 48 -16.34 5.33 -3.10
N PHE A 49 -16.04 5.87 -1.90
CA PHE A 49 -16.35 7.26 -1.56
C PHE A 49 -15.64 8.25 -2.49
N CYS A 50 -14.34 8.05 -2.71
CA CYS A 50 -13.55 8.90 -3.61
C CYS A 50 -14.07 8.83 -5.05
N ALA A 51 -14.36 7.64 -5.57
CA ALA A 51 -14.88 7.45 -6.91
C ALA A 51 -16.23 8.15 -7.13
N SER A 52 -17.08 8.20 -6.11
CA SER A 52 -18.42 8.79 -6.18
C SER A 52 -18.47 10.29 -5.89
N HIS A 53 -17.56 10.83 -5.07
CA HIS A 53 -17.67 12.21 -4.56
C HIS A 53 -16.55 13.15 -5.02
N HIS A 54 -15.41 12.65 -5.51
CA HIS A 54 -14.28 13.50 -5.88
C HIS A 54 -14.14 13.65 -7.40
N SER A 55 -14.69 14.73 -7.96
CA SER A 55 -14.58 15.05 -9.39
C SER A 55 -13.13 15.16 -9.88
N LEU A 56 -12.23 15.69 -9.06
CA LEU A 56 -10.78 15.76 -9.34
C LEU A 56 -10.09 14.38 -9.40
N CYS A 57 -10.77 13.32 -8.97
CA CYS A 57 -10.26 11.95 -9.01
C CYS A 57 -10.93 11.09 -10.09
N GLN A 58 -11.85 11.66 -10.88
CA GLN A 58 -12.59 10.95 -11.93
C GLN A 58 -11.94 11.09 -13.32
N ASN A 59 -11.05 12.07 -13.48
CA ASN A 59 -10.31 12.26 -14.73
C ASN A 59 -9.25 11.16 -14.86
N ARG A 60 -9.55 10.14 -15.66
CA ARG A 60 -8.59 9.10 -16.01
C ARG A 60 -7.83 9.52 -17.26
N GLU A 61 -6.51 9.37 -17.22
CA GLU A 61 -5.72 9.48 -18.45
C GLU A 61 -6.13 8.40 -19.46
N SER A 62 -5.95 8.70 -20.73
CA SER A 62 -6.23 7.77 -21.83
C SER A 62 -5.36 6.52 -21.74
N GLN A 63 -5.93 5.38 -22.14
CA GLN A 63 -5.28 4.07 -22.05
C GLN A 63 -3.87 4.08 -22.67
N VAL A 64 -2.89 3.62 -21.89
CA VAL A 64 -1.49 3.48 -22.32
C VAL A 64 -1.37 2.35 -23.35
N THR A 65 -0.87 2.68 -24.54
CA THR A 65 -0.67 1.69 -25.61
C THR A 65 0.51 0.76 -25.31
N GLY A 66 0.33 -0.54 -25.58
CA GLY A 66 1.38 -1.55 -25.39
C GLY A 66 1.68 -1.88 -23.93
N LEU A 67 0.75 -1.60 -23.01
CA LEU A 67 0.88 -1.94 -21.60
C LEU A 67 0.77 -3.46 -21.39
N LYS A 68 1.61 -4.01 -20.53
CA LYS A 68 1.50 -5.38 -20.01
C LYS A 68 1.09 -5.32 -18.54
N LEU A 69 0.34 -6.30 -18.06
CA LEU A 69 -0.19 -6.36 -16.71
C LEU A 69 -0.03 -7.77 -16.15
N LEU A 70 0.25 -7.88 -14.86
CA LEU A 70 0.21 -9.14 -14.13
C LEU A 70 -1.25 -9.49 -13.80
N ASP A 71 -1.71 -10.67 -14.20
CA ASP A 71 -2.98 -11.23 -13.72
C ASP A 71 -2.79 -11.70 -12.28
N CYS A 72 -3.52 -11.12 -11.34
CA CYS A 72 -3.36 -11.43 -9.92
C CYS A 72 -3.82 -12.87 -9.56
N GLU A 73 -4.59 -13.53 -10.42
CA GLU A 73 -5.05 -14.91 -10.23
C GLU A 73 -4.00 -15.92 -10.67
N THR A 74 -3.48 -15.76 -11.88
CA THR A 74 -2.59 -16.75 -12.51
C THR A 74 -1.11 -16.39 -12.40
N TYR A 75 -0.81 -15.15 -12.01
CA TYR A 75 0.54 -14.57 -12.01
C TYR A 75 1.21 -14.51 -13.40
N ASP A 76 0.43 -14.56 -14.47
CA ASP A 76 0.92 -14.37 -15.83
C ASP A 76 0.99 -12.89 -16.20
N VAL A 77 2.07 -12.50 -16.90
CA VAL A 77 2.15 -11.17 -17.52
C VAL A 77 1.48 -11.22 -18.88
N VAL A 78 0.35 -10.52 -19.01
CA VAL A 78 -0.48 -10.50 -20.21
C VAL A 78 -0.55 -9.09 -20.81
N PRO A 79 -0.76 -8.95 -22.13
CA PRO A 79 -1.11 -7.66 -22.72
C PRO A 79 -2.36 -7.07 -22.05
N ALA A 80 -2.34 -5.78 -21.74
CA ALA A 80 -3.46 -5.11 -21.08
C ALA A 80 -4.73 -5.18 -21.96
N PRO A 81 -5.85 -5.72 -21.46
CA PRO A 81 -7.12 -5.65 -22.15
C PRO A 81 -7.55 -4.21 -22.46
N THR A 82 -8.40 -4.02 -23.45
CA THR A 82 -9.01 -2.70 -23.73
C THR A 82 -9.78 -2.21 -22.51
N ASN A 83 -9.53 -0.97 -22.09
CA ASN A 83 -10.13 -0.36 -20.88
C ASN A 83 -9.89 -1.16 -19.58
N ALA A 84 -8.75 -1.85 -19.46
CA ALA A 84 -8.43 -2.59 -18.25
C ALA A 84 -8.31 -1.66 -17.03
N ASN A 85 -9.00 -2.02 -15.96
CA ASN A 85 -8.80 -1.44 -14.63
C ASN A 85 -7.66 -2.18 -13.95
N TYR A 86 -6.66 -1.44 -13.48
CA TYR A 86 -5.49 -2.01 -12.84
C TYR A 86 -5.00 -1.11 -11.71
N VAL A 87 -4.25 -1.75 -10.82
CA VAL A 87 -3.51 -1.10 -9.74
C VAL A 87 -2.04 -1.12 -10.10
N ALA A 88 -1.31 -0.04 -9.83
CA ALA A 88 0.15 -0.03 -9.96
C ALA A 88 0.82 -0.38 -8.63
N LEU A 89 1.97 -1.05 -8.68
CA LEU A 89 2.81 -1.32 -7.51
C LEU A 89 4.07 -0.45 -7.55
N SER A 90 4.26 0.32 -6.49
CA SER A 90 5.45 1.12 -6.22
C SER A 90 6.16 0.57 -4.99
N TYR A 91 7.34 -0.01 -5.16
CA TYR A 91 8.05 -0.75 -4.11
C TYR A 91 9.56 -0.74 -4.32
N VAL A 92 10.33 -1.11 -3.28
CA VAL A 92 11.79 -1.22 -3.38
C VAL A 92 12.18 -2.58 -3.95
N TRP A 93 12.88 -2.60 -5.08
CA TRP A 93 13.37 -3.84 -5.70
C TRP A 93 14.41 -4.56 -4.83
N GLY A 94 15.22 -3.83 -4.07
CA GLY A 94 16.39 -4.38 -3.36
C GLY A 94 17.61 -4.55 -4.27
N THR A 95 18.76 -4.89 -3.68
CA THR A 95 19.91 -5.37 -4.45
C THR A 95 19.55 -6.73 -5.02
N THR A 96 19.72 -6.90 -6.34
CA THR A 96 19.63 -8.21 -6.99
C THR A 96 20.51 -9.16 -6.22
N VAL A 97 19.89 -10.08 -5.47
CA VAL A 97 20.54 -11.30 -5.06
C VAL A 97 21.10 -11.88 -6.35
N SER A 98 22.41 -12.13 -6.41
CA SER A 98 23.01 -12.87 -7.50
C SER A 98 22.14 -14.09 -7.77
N ASP A 99 22.00 -14.51 -9.03
CA ASP A 99 21.13 -15.64 -9.45
C ASP A 99 21.35 -16.95 -8.65
N SER A 100 22.37 -17.00 -7.78
CA SER A 100 22.67 -18.03 -6.80
C SER A 100 21.84 -18.02 -5.50
N GLU A 101 21.14 -16.94 -5.12
CA GLU A 101 20.30 -16.91 -3.89
C GLU A 101 18.88 -16.37 -4.12
N ALA A 102 18.37 -16.46 -5.35
CA ALA A 102 16.93 -16.39 -5.56
C ALA A 102 16.27 -17.48 -4.70
N PRO A 103 15.28 -17.16 -3.84
CA PRO A 103 14.56 -18.19 -3.10
C PRO A 103 14.02 -19.20 -4.10
N ALA A 104 14.19 -20.49 -3.80
CA ALA A 104 13.76 -21.59 -4.64
C ALA A 104 12.31 -21.35 -5.12
N MET A 105 12.04 -21.65 -6.39
CA MET A 105 10.71 -21.51 -7.01
C MET A 105 9.62 -21.95 -6.03
N GLU A 106 8.89 -20.99 -5.48
CA GLU A 106 7.83 -21.27 -4.52
C GLU A 106 6.62 -21.79 -5.29
N TYR A 107 6.19 -23.00 -4.93
CA TYR A 107 5.00 -23.64 -5.48
C TYR A 107 3.78 -23.12 -4.74
N ASP A 108 2.85 -22.46 -5.44
CA ASP A 108 1.63 -21.92 -4.84
C ASP A 108 0.48 -22.93 -4.72
N GLY A 109 0.75 -24.20 -5.07
CA GLY A 109 -0.25 -25.27 -5.10
C GLY A 109 -0.70 -25.63 -6.52
N ALA A 110 -0.56 -24.73 -7.50
CA ALA A 110 -1.04 -24.92 -8.87
C ALA A 110 0.04 -24.69 -9.95
N HIS A 111 0.97 -23.75 -9.74
CA HIS A 111 1.98 -23.39 -10.74
C HIS A 111 3.36 -23.14 -10.13
N THR A 112 4.39 -23.33 -10.96
CA THR A 112 5.75 -22.87 -10.66
C THR A 112 5.81 -21.37 -10.89
N LEU A 113 5.91 -20.59 -9.83
CA LEU A 113 5.95 -19.13 -9.95
C LEU A 113 7.28 -18.65 -10.54
N ASP A 114 7.22 -17.62 -11.38
CA ASP A 114 8.39 -16.89 -11.84
C ASP A 114 9.19 -16.37 -10.62
N PRO A 115 10.50 -16.67 -10.49
CA PRO A 115 11.32 -16.24 -9.37
C PRO A 115 11.34 -14.73 -9.13
N ARG A 116 11.00 -13.93 -10.15
CA ARG A 116 10.88 -12.47 -10.04
C ARG A 116 9.65 -12.04 -9.23
N ILE A 117 8.65 -12.91 -9.05
CA ILE A 117 7.44 -12.66 -8.26
C ILE A 117 7.75 -12.81 -6.77
N THR A 118 8.41 -11.78 -6.26
CA THR A 118 8.80 -11.67 -4.85
C THR A 118 7.59 -11.53 -3.92
N LYS A 119 7.82 -11.73 -2.62
CA LYS A 119 6.77 -11.66 -1.59
C LYS A 119 5.98 -10.34 -1.60
N THR A 120 6.64 -9.20 -1.81
CA THR A 120 5.94 -7.89 -1.92
C THR A 120 4.99 -7.86 -3.13
N ILE A 121 5.35 -8.49 -4.25
CA ILE A 121 4.48 -8.57 -5.44
C ILE A 121 3.28 -9.48 -5.16
N ARG A 122 3.48 -10.64 -4.52
CA ARG A 122 2.38 -11.56 -4.15
C ARG A 122 1.40 -10.93 -3.18
N ASP A 123 1.92 -10.23 -2.17
CA ASP A 123 1.07 -9.51 -1.22
C ASP A 123 0.33 -8.36 -1.91
N ALA A 124 0.97 -7.63 -2.83
CA ALA A 124 0.31 -6.60 -3.62
C ALA A 124 -0.80 -7.16 -4.52
N ALA A 125 -0.57 -8.30 -5.18
CA ALA A 125 -1.58 -8.99 -5.98
C ALA A 125 -2.76 -9.45 -5.11
N THR A 126 -2.47 -9.99 -3.92
CA THR A 126 -3.48 -10.39 -2.93
C THR A 126 -4.30 -9.18 -2.46
N ALA A 127 -3.65 -8.06 -2.16
CA ALA A 127 -4.31 -6.82 -1.77
C ALA A 127 -5.17 -6.26 -2.91
N ALA A 128 -4.67 -6.27 -4.15
CA ALA A 128 -5.40 -5.85 -5.34
C ALA A 128 -6.67 -6.70 -5.55
N LYS A 129 -6.57 -8.03 -5.45
CA LYS A 129 -7.74 -8.95 -5.48
C LYS A 129 -8.74 -8.63 -4.38
N GLY A 130 -8.27 -8.43 -3.15
CA GLY A 130 -9.11 -8.07 -2.01
C GLY A 130 -9.86 -6.74 -2.19
N LEU A 131 -9.34 -5.85 -3.04
CA LEU A 131 -9.96 -4.58 -3.41
C LEU A 131 -10.83 -4.67 -4.69
N GLY A 132 -10.88 -5.84 -5.33
CA GLY A 132 -11.70 -6.08 -6.53
C GLY A 132 -10.96 -5.87 -7.87
N TYR A 133 -9.63 -5.75 -7.86
CA TYR A 133 -8.83 -5.60 -9.07
C TYR A 133 -8.24 -6.93 -9.52
N LYS A 134 -8.37 -7.21 -10.81
CA LYS A 134 -7.80 -8.40 -11.46
C LYS A 134 -6.35 -8.20 -11.87
N TYR A 135 -5.97 -6.98 -12.22
CA TYR A 135 -4.69 -6.69 -12.83
C TYR A 135 -3.82 -5.79 -11.94
N LEU A 136 -2.54 -6.14 -11.88
CA LEU A 136 -1.49 -5.37 -11.19
C LEU A 136 -0.41 -5.01 -12.21
N TRP A 137 -0.02 -3.74 -12.25
CA TRP A 137 1.17 -3.31 -12.99
C TRP A 137 2.38 -3.32 -12.05
N VAL A 138 3.44 -4.02 -12.46
CA VAL A 138 4.70 -4.13 -11.73
C VAL A 138 5.84 -3.83 -12.70
N ASP A 139 6.57 -2.75 -12.46
CA ASP A 139 7.68 -2.28 -13.31
C ASP A 139 8.68 -3.39 -13.69
N LYS A 140 9.12 -4.20 -12.73
CA LYS A 140 10.10 -5.27 -12.91
C LYS A 140 9.61 -6.42 -13.81
N LEU A 141 8.29 -6.64 -13.87
CA LEU A 141 7.67 -7.75 -14.60
C LEU A 141 7.04 -7.30 -15.92
N CYS A 142 6.38 -6.15 -15.92
CA CYS A 142 5.58 -5.65 -17.03
C CYS A 142 6.43 -4.90 -18.07
N ILE A 143 7.63 -4.44 -17.70
CA ILE A 143 8.61 -3.86 -18.62
C ILE A 143 9.65 -4.93 -18.96
N ASP A 144 9.92 -5.11 -20.26
CA ASP A 144 11.02 -5.95 -20.70
C ASP A 144 12.37 -5.32 -20.29
N GLN A 145 13.02 -5.92 -19.30
CA GLN A 145 14.30 -5.44 -18.78
C GLN A 145 15.49 -5.78 -19.70
N GLY A 146 15.34 -6.75 -20.61
CA GLY A 146 16.37 -7.16 -21.56
C GLY A 146 16.39 -6.31 -22.83
N ASN A 147 15.30 -5.58 -23.12
CA ASN A 147 15.17 -4.72 -24.28
C ASN A 147 15.30 -3.24 -23.90
N ALA A 148 16.46 -2.65 -24.18
CA ALA A 148 16.76 -1.26 -23.81
C ALA A 148 15.83 -0.23 -24.48
N GLU A 149 15.42 -0.46 -25.73
CA GLU A 149 14.52 0.44 -26.45
C GLU A 149 13.10 0.39 -25.88
N GLU A 150 12.55 -0.82 -25.66
CA GLU A 150 11.23 -0.98 -25.04
C GLU A 150 11.22 -0.43 -23.62
N LYS A 151 12.29 -0.67 -22.84
CA LYS A 151 12.46 -0.10 -21.52
C LYS A 151 12.44 1.41 -21.53
N HIS A 152 13.19 2.05 -22.43
CA HIS A 152 13.21 3.51 -22.55
C HIS A 152 11.82 4.06 -22.91
N HIS A 153 11.13 3.38 -23.83
CA HIS A 153 9.77 3.73 -24.25
C HIS A 153 8.71 3.54 -23.16
N GLN A 154 8.84 2.55 -22.29
CA GLN A 154 7.95 2.35 -21.14
C GLN A 154 8.26 3.35 -20.02
N ILE A 155 9.55 3.67 -19.81
CA ILE A 155 9.96 4.69 -18.84
C ILE A 155 9.41 6.06 -19.24
N SER A 156 9.44 6.42 -20.53
CA SER A 156 8.86 7.67 -21.00
C SER A 156 7.33 7.76 -20.87
N LYS A 157 6.67 6.63 -20.57
CA LYS A 157 5.22 6.51 -20.32
C LYS A 157 4.86 6.30 -18.85
N MET A 158 5.84 6.32 -17.93
CA MET A 158 5.59 6.06 -16.51
C MET A 158 4.53 6.99 -15.94
N ASP A 159 4.54 8.25 -16.35
CA ASP A 159 3.52 9.24 -15.98
C ASP A 159 2.12 8.78 -16.32
N SER A 160 1.88 8.38 -17.58
CA SER A 160 0.57 7.89 -17.99
C SER A 160 0.21 6.54 -17.39
N ILE A 161 1.19 5.68 -17.10
CA ILE A 161 0.94 4.39 -16.43
C ILE A 161 0.44 4.63 -15.00
N TYR A 162 1.09 5.50 -14.23
CA TYR A 162 0.65 5.80 -12.87
C TYR A 162 -0.62 6.67 -12.85
N GLY A 163 -0.76 7.61 -13.80
CA GLY A 163 -1.94 8.47 -13.95
C GLY A 163 -3.20 7.72 -14.42
N SER A 164 -3.03 6.66 -15.21
CA SER A 164 -4.14 5.80 -15.69
C SER A 164 -4.51 4.66 -14.74
N ALA A 165 -3.69 4.38 -13.72
CA ALA A 165 -4.01 3.39 -12.71
C ALA A 165 -5.17 3.87 -11.83
N ASP A 166 -6.07 2.97 -11.44
CA ASP A 166 -7.18 3.34 -10.55
C ASP A 166 -6.67 3.69 -9.15
N MET A 167 -5.56 3.07 -8.77
CA MET A 167 -4.82 3.29 -7.54
C MET A 167 -3.38 2.78 -7.67
N THR A 168 -2.47 3.37 -6.89
CA THR A 168 -1.11 2.85 -6.69
C THR A 168 -0.92 2.34 -5.27
N ILE A 169 -0.53 1.08 -5.14
CA ILE A 169 -0.07 0.49 -3.89
C ILE A 169 1.39 0.90 -3.69
N ILE A 170 1.68 1.54 -2.56
CA ILE A 170 3.02 1.97 -2.18
C ILE A 170 3.49 1.11 -1.00
N ALA A 171 4.56 0.34 -1.21
CA ALA A 171 5.23 -0.40 -0.15
C ALA A 171 6.26 0.51 0.55
N ALA A 172 5.81 1.34 1.48
CA ALA A 172 6.65 2.18 2.34
C ALA A 172 7.08 1.42 3.62
N CYS A 173 7.43 0.14 3.45
CA CYS A 173 7.81 -0.80 4.50
C CYS A 173 8.95 -1.69 3.99
N GLY A 174 9.73 -2.23 4.92
CA GLY A 174 10.88 -3.06 4.57
C GLY A 174 11.98 -2.34 3.79
N GLN A 175 13.00 -3.09 3.38
CA GLN A 175 14.20 -2.58 2.70
C GLN A 175 14.41 -3.21 1.31
N GLU A 176 13.60 -4.21 0.96
CA GLU A 176 13.77 -5.09 -0.20
C GLU A 176 12.44 -5.74 -0.63
N CYS A 177 12.45 -6.37 -1.80
CA CYS A 177 11.27 -6.93 -2.45
C CYS A 177 10.69 -8.20 -1.80
N TYR A 178 11.45 -8.86 -0.91
CA TYR A 178 11.00 -10.06 -0.19
C TYR A 178 10.34 -9.73 1.16
N TYR A 179 10.25 -8.46 1.54
CA TYR A 179 9.66 -8.07 2.83
C TYR A 179 8.16 -8.42 2.92
N GLY A 180 7.38 -8.15 1.86
CA GLY A 180 5.92 -8.27 1.85
C GLY A 180 5.20 -6.97 2.24
N LEU A 181 3.86 -7.03 2.27
CA LEU A 181 3.00 -5.94 2.72
C LEU A 181 2.40 -6.25 4.10
N PRO A 182 2.72 -5.49 5.16
CA PRO A 182 2.24 -5.72 6.52
C PRO A 182 0.72 -5.89 6.64
N GLY A 183 0.32 -7.05 7.16
CA GLY A 183 -1.08 -7.44 7.36
C GLY A 183 -1.75 -8.10 6.15
N VAL A 184 -0.99 -8.44 5.10
CA VAL A 184 -1.47 -9.19 3.94
C VAL A 184 -0.78 -10.55 3.89
N ASN A 185 -1.55 -11.61 3.59
CA ASN A 185 -1.03 -12.97 3.37
C ASN A 185 -0.05 -13.47 4.45
N GLY A 186 -0.33 -13.16 5.72
CA GLY A 186 0.50 -13.56 6.86
C GLY A 186 1.75 -12.70 7.09
N THR A 187 2.01 -11.68 6.28
CA THR A 187 3.12 -10.74 6.52
C THR A 187 2.89 -9.99 7.85
N PRO A 188 3.83 -10.11 8.82
CA PRO A 188 3.65 -9.51 10.13
C PRO A 188 3.48 -8.00 10.05
N ARG A 189 2.60 -7.47 10.89
CA ARG A 189 2.42 -6.04 11.11
C ARG A 189 2.90 -5.69 12.50
N THR A 190 3.61 -4.57 12.64
CA THR A 190 4.10 -4.11 13.94
C THR A 190 2.90 -3.80 14.84
N PRO A 191 2.69 -4.55 15.93
CA PRO A 191 1.56 -4.33 16.83
C PRO A 191 1.70 -2.98 17.51
N ARG A 192 0.57 -2.31 17.73
CA ARG A 192 0.52 -1.14 18.61
C ARG A 192 0.74 -1.58 20.05
N ARG A 193 1.54 -0.79 20.78
CA ARG A 193 1.68 -0.94 22.22
C ARG A 193 0.48 -0.27 22.90
N ASN A 194 -0.33 -1.07 23.59
CA ASN A 194 -1.32 -0.61 24.55
C ASN A 194 -0.87 -1.00 25.96
N VAL A 195 -1.07 -0.10 26.91
CA VAL A 195 -0.77 -0.36 28.33
C VAL A 195 -2.05 -0.18 29.12
N LYS A 196 -2.45 -1.24 29.83
CA LYS A 196 -3.55 -1.18 30.80
C LYS A 196 -2.97 -0.86 32.17
N ALA A 197 -3.40 0.26 32.75
CA ALA A 197 -3.03 0.72 34.08
C ALA A 197 -4.31 0.88 34.93
N GLY A 198 -4.70 -0.18 35.64
CA GLY A 198 -5.99 -0.23 36.35
C GLY A 198 -7.18 -0.14 35.39
N GLN A 199 -8.05 0.85 35.57
CA GLN A 199 -9.21 1.15 34.71
C GLN A 199 -8.87 2.05 33.51
N ILE A 200 -7.60 2.41 33.34
CA ILE A 200 -7.14 3.29 32.27
C ILE A 200 -6.45 2.46 31.20
N ASN A 201 -6.96 2.53 29.98
CA ASN A 201 -6.26 2.04 28.80
C ASN A 201 -5.54 3.20 28.13
N VAL A 202 -4.21 3.07 28.03
CA VAL A 202 -3.34 4.04 27.35
C VAL A 202 -2.96 3.46 25.99
N PHE A 203 -3.19 4.25 24.95
CA PHE A 203 -2.89 3.91 23.56
C PHE A 203 -1.94 4.94 22.96
N SER A 204 -0.95 4.50 22.21
CA SER A 204 -0.19 5.39 21.33
C SER A 204 -0.87 5.45 19.97
N SER A 205 -1.09 6.65 19.45
CA SER A 205 -1.20 6.87 18.01
C SER A 205 0.09 6.38 17.36
N THR A 206 0.02 5.92 16.13
CA THR A 206 1.24 5.77 15.31
C THR A 206 1.78 7.16 14.97
N ARG A 207 3.04 7.21 14.52
CA ARG A 207 3.58 8.43 13.94
C ARG A 207 2.73 8.84 12.73
N HIS A 208 2.79 10.12 12.38
CA HIS A 208 2.08 10.60 11.22
C HIS A 208 2.50 9.75 10.00
N PRO A 209 1.59 9.30 9.12
CA PRO A 209 1.94 8.51 7.94
C PRO A 209 3.08 9.14 7.13
N HIS A 210 3.11 10.47 7.00
CA HIS A 210 4.21 11.20 6.37
C HIS A 210 5.59 10.94 7.01
N ASP A 211 5.69 10.76 8.34
CA ASP A 211 6.98 10.49 8.99
C ASP A 211 7.48 9.09 8.62
N HIS A 212 6.58 8.10 8.60
CA HIS A 212 6.89 6.75 8.15
C HIS A 212 7.36 6.75 6.69
N ILE A 213 6.63 7.44 5.81
CA ILE A 213 7.00 7.57 4.39
C ILE A 213 8.35 8.26 4.24
N ARG A 214 8.58 9.39 4.92
CA ARG A 214 9.84 10.15 4.87
C ARG A 214 11.05 9.37 5.38
N SER A 215 10.85 8.47 6.33
CA SER A 215 11.91 7.60 6.87
C SER A 215 12.12 6.30 6.09
N SER A 216 11.23 5.98 5.15
CA SER A 216 11.30 4.75 4.37
C SER A 216 12.41 4.79 3.32
N LYS A 217 13.01 3.64 2.99
CA LYS A 217 13.93 3.52 1.84
C LYS A 217 13.23 3.77 0.50
N TRP A 218 11.92 3.62 0.47
CA TRP A 218 11.13 3.93 -0.72
C TRP A 218 11.28 5.40 -1.13
N VAL A 219 11.20 6.35 -0.19
CA VAL A 219 11.29 7.78 -0.54
C VAL A 219 12.68 8.24 -1.00
N SER A 220 13.74 7.48 -0.66
CA SER A 220 15.11 7.83 -1.06
C SER A 220 15.42 7.54 -2.54
N ARG A 221 14.45 7.04 -3.30
CA ARG A 221 14.59 6.73 -4.73
C ARG A 221 14.16 7.93 -5.57
N GLY A 222 14.96 8.29 -6.57
CA GLY A 222 14.65 9.45 -7.43
C GLY A 222 13.31 9.35 -8.18
N TRP A 223 12.80 8.14 -8.39
CA TRP A 223 11.57 7.87 -9.15
C TRP A 223 10.30 7.86 -8.30
N THR A 224 10.38 7.66 -6.99
CA THR A 224 9.18 7.46 -6.14
C THR A 224 8.34 8.72 -5.96
N LEU A 225 8.93 9.90 -6.18
CA LEU A 225 8.19 11.16 -6.25
C LEU A 225 7.28 11.20 -7.47
N GLN A 226 7.72 10.75 -8.65
CA GLN A 226 6.87 10.70 -9.85
C GLN A 226 5.72 9.72 -9.65
N GLU A 227 6.03 8.53 -9.12
CA GLU A 227 5.05 7.47 -8.86
C GLU A 227 3.95 7.95 -7.90
N ALA A 228 4.31 8.70 -6.85
CA ALA A 228 3.33 9.24 -5.91
C ALA A 228 2.64 10.52 -6.39
N CYS A 229 3.33 11.45 -7.05
CA CYS A 229 2.73 12.70 -7.51
C CYS A 229 1.74 12.50 -8.66
N LEU A 230 1.95 11.47 -9.49
CA LEU A 230 1.13 11.23 -10.69
C LEU A 230 -0.04 10.28 -10.43
N SER A 231 -0.05 9.59 -9.28
CA SER A 231 -1.13 8.70 -8.89
C SER A 231 -2.33 9.44 -8.29
N THR A 232 -3.48 9.34 -8.94
CA THR A 232 -4.76 9.91 -8.47
C THR A 232 -5.17 9.39 -7.09
N ARG A 233 -4.91 8.10 -6.83
CA ARG A 233 -5.17 7.43 -5.54
C ARG A 233 -3.96 6.61 -5.13
N ARG A 234 -3.61 6.68 -3.85
CA ARG A 234 -2.43 6.05 -3.27
C ARG A 234 -2.83 5.28 -2.03
N LEU A 235 -2.47 4.01 -1.97
CA LEU A 235 -2.61 3.17 -0.79
C LEU A 235 -1.21 2.81 -0.29
N VAL A 236 -0.81 3.46 0.79
CA VAL A 236 0.50 3.29 1.41
C VAL A 236 0.42 2.23 2.50
N PHE A 237 1.21 1.18 2.35
CA PHE A 237 1.51 0.21 3.39
C PHE A 237 2.74 0.67 4.17
N THR A 238 2.57 0.83 5.48
CA THR A 238 3.68 1.03 6.42
C THR A 238 3.77 -0.18 7.34
N ASP A 239 4.84 -0.28 8.15
CA ASP A 239 5.00 -1.36 9.12
C ASP A 239 3.89 -1.41 10.18
N THR A 240 3.10 -0.34 10.34
CA THR A 240 2.15 -0.18 11.46
C THR A 240 0.70 0.01 11.04
N GLN A 241 0.43 0.58 9.87
CA GLN A 241 -0.92 0.92 9.42
C GLN A 241 -1.02 1.12 7.90
N LEU A 242 -2.25 1.12 7.40
CA LEU A 242 -2.59 1.61 6.07
C LEU A 242 -2.88 3.12 6.07
N TYR A 243 -2.46 3.77 4.99
CA TYR A 243 -2.79 5.15 4.70
C TYR A 243 -3.29 5.28 3.27
N PHE A 244 -4.43 5.92 3.08
CA PHE A 244 -5.01 6.19 1.77
C PHE A 244 -4.96 7.69 1.50
N GLU A 245 -4.54 8.08 0.30
CA GLU A 245 -4.55 9.46 -0.14
C GLU A 245 -5.04 9.55 -1.57
N CYS A 246 -5.92 10.50 -1.83
CA CYS A 246 -6.30 10.92 -3.18
C CYS A 246 -6.17 12.44 -3.29
N ASN A 247 -6.50 13.02 -4.44
CA ASN A 247 -6.34 14.45 -4.70
C ASN A 247 -7.19 15.37 -3.80
N THR A 248 -8.13 14.82 -3.02
CA THR A 248 -9.08 15.61 -2.21
C THR A 248 -9.19 15.14 -0.75
N MET A 249 -8.69 13.95 -0.43
CA MET A 249 -8.87 13.34 0.89
C MET A 249 -7.68 12.46 1.25
N HIS A 250 -7.36 12.46 2.54
CA HIS A 250 -6.49 11.47 3.16
C HIS A 250 -7.25 10.71 4.26
N CYS A 251 -6.99 9.42 4.40
CA CYS A 251 -7.55 8.57 5.43
C CYS A 251 -6.46 7.69 6.03
N SER A 252 -6.53 7.50 7.34
CA SER A 252 -5.65 6.57 8.06
C SER A 252 -6.49 5.50 8.75
N GLU A 253 -5.98 4.28 8.82
CA GLU A 253 -6.67 3.16 9.48
C GLU A 253 -6.94 3.41 10.99
N THR A 254 -6.31 4.43 11.56
CA THR A 254 -6.19 4.63 13.00
C THR A 254 -6.89 5.87 13.54
N ILE A 255 -7.57 6.63 12.68
CA ILE A 255 -8.32 7.84 13.02
C ILE A 255 -9.75 7.69 12.48
#